data_AF-A0AAJ5VYC0-F1
#
_entry.id   AF-A0AAJ5VYC0-F1
#
_cell.length_a   1.000
_cell.length_b   1.000
_cell.length_c   1.000
_cell.angle_alpha   90.00
_cell.angle_beta   90.00
_cell.angle_gamma   90.00
#
_symmetry.space_group_name_H-M   'P 1'
#
loop_
_entity.id
_entity.type
_entity.pdbx_description
1 polymer ?
#
loop_
_entity_poly.entity_id
_entity_poly.type
_entity_poly.pdbx_seq_one_letter_code
_entity_poly.pdbx_strand_id
1 'polypeptide(L)'
;MSDRIHLLIDALSADLSSAGIAVSIGVFDPRRGWVAGVQEATEPDGYADEDVVVVLPGREIAVGREGDNPDAGALAEAVCDWVMDESGHGWPERADDDGAFVALLRPKEIAGRLFWEGGETTVPIGQLSTVRVASPSSP
;
A
#
# COMPACT_ATOMS: atom_id res chain seq x y z
N MET A 1 -15.51 -6.21 8.86
CA MET A 1 -14.96 -4.83 8.87
C MET A 1 -13.44 -4.88 8.98
N SER A 2 -12.89 -5.55 10.01
CA SER A 2 -11.48 -5.99 10.07
C SER A 2 -11.02 -6.62 8.77
N ASP A 3 -11.86 -7.47 8.16
CA ASP A 3 -11.49 -8.30 7.01
C ASP A 3 -11.01 -7.49 5.79
N ARG A 4 -11.58 -6.30 5.52
CA ARG A 4 -11.16 -5.50 4.34
C ARG A 4 -9.73 -4.97 4.51
N ILE A 5 -9.37 -4.55 5.71
CA ILE A 5 -8.04 -4.01 6.00
C ILE A 5 -7.00 -5.11 6.13
N HIS A 6 -7.36 -6.24 6.75
CA HIS A 6 -6.49 -7.43 6.71
C HIS A 6 -6.19 -7.85 5.28
N LEU A 7 -7.22 -7.96 4.43
CA LEU A 7 -7.03 -8.31 3.02
C LEU A 7 -6.16 -7.30 2.27
N LEU A 8 -6.29 -6.00 2.56
CA LEU A 8 -5.46 -4.98 1.95
C LEU A 8 -3.99 -5.08 2.40
N ILE A 9 -3.75 -5.26 3.70
CA ILE A 9 -2.40 -5.42 4.25
C ILE A 9 -1.73 -6.66 3.66
N ASP A 10 -2.45 -7.78 3.59
CA ASP A 10 -1.94 -9.02 3.00
C ASP A 10 -1.59 -8.81 1.52
N ALA A 11 -2.45 -8.11 0.77
CA ALA A 11 -2.23 -7.78 -0.64
C ALA A 11 -1.01 -6.87 -0.85
N LEU A 12 -0.88 -5.80 -0.05
CA LEU A 12 0.28 -4.91 -0.09
C LEU A 12 1.57 -5.65 0.26
N SER A 13 1.52 -6.49 1.30
CA SER A 13 2.67 -7.30 1.74
C SER A 13 3.10 -8.27 0.64
N ALA A 14 2.15 -8.86 -0.10
CA ALA A 14 2.45 -9.73 -1.22
C ALA A 14 3.15 -8.99 -2.37
N ASP A 15 2.68 -7.79 -2.73
CA ASP A 15 3.31 -6.98 -3.76
C ASP A 15 4.72 -6.55 -3.36
N LEU A 16 4.91 -6.11 -2.12
CA LEU A 16 6.22 -5.72 -1.58
C LEU A 16 7.19 -6.90 -1.52
N SER A 17 6.73 -8.06 -1.06
CA SER A 17 7.53 -9.28 -1.06
C SER A 17 7.95 -9.67 -2.48
N SER A 18 7.10 -9.47 -3.49
CA SER A 18 7.45 -9.75 -4.89
C SER A 18 8.52 -8.80 -5.44
N ALA A 19 8.60 -7.59 -4.88
CA ALA A 19 9.65 -6.62 -5.15
C ALA A 19 10.91 -6.83 -4.28
N GLY A 20 10.96 -7.89 -3.45
CA GLY A 20 12.08 -8.15 -2.56
C GLY A 20 12.13 -7.25 -1.32
N ILE A 21 11.04 -6.55 -1.01
CA ILE A 21 10.92 -5.64 0.13
C ILE A 21 10.19 -6.38 1.25
N ALA A 22 10.91 -6.69 2.32
CA ALA A 22 10.32 -7.25 3.53
C ALA A 22 9.88 -6.10 4.45
N VAL A 23 8.58 -5.97 4.69
CA VAL A 23 8.02 -4.95 5.56
C VAL A 23 6.98 -5.55 6.50
N SER A 24 6.87 -5.00 7.70
CA SER A 24 5.73 -5.22 8.59
C SER A 24 4.85 -3.98 8.55
N ILE A 25 3.60 -4.17 8.11
CA ILE A 25 2.58 -3.11 8.09
C ILE A 25 1.65 -3.38 9.26
N GLY A 26 1.48 -2.39 10.13
CA GLY A 26 0.52 -2.39 11.24
C GLY A 26 -0.55 -1.32 11.03
N VAL A 27 -1.75 -1.58 11.53
CA VAL A 27 -2.83 -0.59 11.61
C VAL A 27 -3.34 -0.56 13.04
N PHE A 28 -3.25 0.62 13.65
CA PHE A 28 -3.64 0.88 15.02
C PHE A 28 -4.78 1.90 15.07
N ASP A 29 -5.77 1.62 15.91
CA ASP A 29 -6.87 2.53 16.24
C ASP A 29 -6.76 2.82 17.75
N PRO A 30 -6.53 4.07 18.19
CA PRO A 30 -6.34 4.38 19.60
C PRO A 30 -7.48 3.96 20.52
N ARG A 31 -8.71 3.80 20.00
CA ARG A 31 -9.86 3.34 20.79
C ARG A 31 -9.97 1.83 20.88
N ARG A 32 -9.39 1.10 19.92
CA ARG A 32 -9.61 -0.33 19.73
C ARG A 32 -8.33 -1.16 19.85
N GLY A 33 -7.17 -0.52 19.83
CA GLY A 33 -5.86 -1.15 19.75
C GLY A 33 -5.51 -1.57 18.32
N TRP A 34 -4.65 -2.59 18.20
CA TRP A 34 -4.24 -3.14 16.91
C TRP A 34 -5.43 -3.72 16.13
N VAL A 35 -5.70 -3.11 14.98
CA VAL A 35 -6.78 -3.52 14.07
C VAL A 35 -6.30 -4.60 13.11
N ALA A 36 -5.08 -4.44 12.58
CA ALA A 36 -4.47 -5.38 11.65
C ALA A 36 -2.95 -5.28 11.64
N GLY A 37 -2.27 -6.33 11.15
CA GLY A 37 -0.82 -6.36 11.06
C GLY A 37 -0.12 -6.78 12.36
N VAL A 38 1.19 -6.49 12.44
CA VAL A 38 2.09 -7.04 13.46
C VAL A 38 1.97 -6.29 14.80
N GLN A 39 1.57 -7.03 15.85
CA GLN A 39 1.37 -6.57 17.23
C GLN A 39 2.67 -6.41 18.05
N GLU A 40 3.83 -6.65 17.43
CA GLU A 40 5.15 -6.55 18.09
C GLU A 40 5.76 -5.14 18.02
N ALA A 41 5.15 -4.24 17.25
CA ALA A 41 5.53 -2.83 17.22
C ALA A 41 5.08 -2.12 18.51
N THR A 42 5.81 -1.05 18.88
CA THR A 42 5.37 -0.17 19.97
C THR A 42 4.06 0.51 19.54
N GLU A 43 3.09 0.61 20.45
CA GLU A 43 1.85 1.33 20.18
C GLU A 43 2.16 2.81 19.88
N PRO A 44 1.62 3.38 18.79
CA PRO A 44 1.88 4.76 18.43
C PRO A 44 1.25 5.72 19.46
N ASP A 45 1.94 6.81 19.79
CA ASP A 45 1.48 7.82 20.76
C ASP A 45 1.14 9.16 20.09
N GLY A 46 0.36 10.01 20.78
CA GLY A 46 0.07 11.37 20.32
C GLY A 46 -1.03 11.52 19.24
N TYR A 47 -1.68 10.43 18.82
CA TYR A 47 -2.81 10.45 17.90
C TYR A 47 -4.16 10.61 18.62
N ALA A 48 -5.13 11.25 17.99
CA ALA A 48 -6.47 11.41 18.55
C ALA A 48 -7.27 10.11 18.45
N ASP A 49 -8.23 9.91 19.34
CA ASP A 49 -9.14 8.75 19.36
C ASP A 49 -9.90 8.52 18.02
N GLU A 50 -10.01 9.56 17.21
CA GLU A 50 -10.68 9.53 15.90
C GLU A 50 -9.74 9.21 14.73
N ASP A 51 -8.43 9.10 14.98
CA ASP A 51 -7.44 8.81 13.96
C ASP A 51 -7.25 7.29 13.80
N VAL A 52 -7.00 6.84 12.57
CA VAL A 52 -6.47 5.50 12.32
C VAL A 52 -5.04 5.62 11.82
N VAL A 53 -4.13 4.90 12.46
CA VAL A 53 -2.69 5.05 12.28
C VAL A 53 -2.12 3.83 11.56
N VAL A 54 -1.42 4.07 10.46
CA VAL A 54 -0.57 3.06 9.82
C VAL A 54 0.82 3.15 10.44
N VAL A 55 1.32 2.00 10.88
CA VAL A 55 2.63 1.84 11.49
C VAL A 55 3.51 1.04 10.53
N LEU A 56 4.59 1.67 10.08
CA LEU A 56 5.63 1.12 9.21
C LEU A 56 6.97 1.20 9.94
N PRO A 57 8.02 0.48 9.51
CA PRO A 57 9.33 0.57 10.13
C PRO A 57 9.83 2.03 10.19
N GLY A 58 9.98 2.55 11.41
CA GLY A 58 10.45 3.92 11.65
C GLY A 58 9.47 5.03 11.27
N ARG A 59 8.21 4.72 10.95
CA ARG A 59 7.24 5.71 10.47
C ARG A 59 5.82 5.41 10.94
N GLU A 60 5.14 6.46 11.40
CA GLU A 60 3.74 6.43 11.83
C GLU A 60 2.97 7.52 11.06
N ILE A 61 1.86 7.15 10.42
CA ILE A 61 1.07 8.05 9.58
C ILE A 61 -0.42 7.90 9.91
N ALA A 62 -1.11 9.00 10.17
CA ALA A 62 -2.56 9.01 10.25
C ALA A 62 -3.16 8.92 8.83
N VAL A 63 -3.96 7.88 8.55
CA VAL A 63 -4.53 7.60 7.22
C VAL A 63 -6.06 7.78 7.18
N GLY A 64 -6.59 8.71 7.97
CA GLY A 64 -7.95 9.20 7.79
C GLY A 64 -8.81 9.31 9.04
N ARG A 65 -9.99 9.90 8.80
CA ARG A 65 -11.01 10.38 9.77
C ARG A 65 -12.46 10.18 9.28
N GLU A 66 -12.72 9.29 8.32
CA GLU A 66 -14.10 9.05 7.85
C GLU A 66 -14.80 7.94 8.64
N GLY A 67 -15.32 8.30 9.81
CA GLY A 67 -16.08 7.39 10.67
C GLY A 67 -15.23 6.22 11.17
N ASP A 68 -15.82 5.03 11.26
CA ASP A 68 -15.19 3.83 11.85
C ASP A 68 -14.24 3.09 10.87
N ASN A 69 -13.90 3.63 9.70
CA ASN A 69 -13.12 2.92 8.67
C ASN A 69 -11.86 3.68 8.25
N PRO A 70 -10.67 3.07 8.30
CA PRO A 70 -9.47 3.62 7.68
C PRO A 70 -9.65 3.78 6.15
N ASP A 71 -9.11 4.87 5.62
CA ASP A 71 -9.06 5.09 4.18
C ASP A 71 -8.04 4.13 3.56
N ALA A 72 -8.57 3.16 2.82
CA ALA A 72 -7.81 2.12 2.16
C ALA A 72 -6.84 2.68 1.10
N GLY A 73 -7.22 3.77 0.42
CA GLY A 73 -6.38 4.48 -0.54
C GLY A 73 -5.24 5.19 0.17
N ALA A 74 -5.52 5.91 1.26
CA ALA A 74 -4.51 6.58 2.07
C ALA A 74 -3.51 5.60 2.71
N LEU A 75 -3.97 4.41 3.13
CA LEU A 75 -3.08 3.34 3.60
C LEU A 75 -2.12 2.89 2.49
N ALA A 76 -2.64 2.62 1.29
CA ALA A 76 -1.79 2.22 0.17
C ALA A 76 -0.81 3.33 -0.24
N GLU A 77 -1.23 4.59 -0.19
CA GLU A 77 -0.38 5.75 -0.48
C GLU A 77 0.74 5.91 0.56
N ALA A 78 0.42 5.78 1.86
CA ALA A 78 1.40 5.81 2.95
C ALA A 78 2.50 4.74 2.77
N VAL A 79 2.11 3.55 2.31
CA VAL A 79 3.04 2.46 2.00
C VAL A 79 3.91 2.81 0.79
N CYS A 80 3.33 3.33 -0.30
CA CYS A 80 4.10 3.80 -1.44
C CYS A 80 5.15 4.83 -1.05
N ASP A 81 4.75 5.85 -0.28
CA ASP A 81 5.65 6.92 0.14
C ASP A 81 6.77 6.41 1.03
N TRP A 82 6.48 5.50 1.96
CA TRP A 82 7.51 4.84 2.75
C TRP A 82 8.50 4.06 1.88
N VAL A 83 8.01 3.25 0.93
CA VAL A 83 8.90 2.50 0.02
C VAL A 83 9.81 3.44 -0.75
N MET A 84 9.27 4.54 -1.29
CA MET A 84 10.05 5.50 -2.06
C MET A 84 11.15 6.16 -1.23
N ASP A 85 10.86 6.48 0.03
CA ASP A 85 11.83 7.09 0.94
C ASP A 85 12.94 6.11 1.34
N GLU A 86 12.61 4.83 1.54
CA GLU A 86 13.58 3.79 1.91
C GLU A 86 14.42 3.29 0.72
N SER A 87 13.82 3.17 -0.47
CA SER A 87 14.49 2.64 -1.65
C SER A 87 15.18 3.72 -2.49
N GLY A 88 14.76 4.98 -2.36
CA GLY A 88 15.25 6.10 -3.14
C GLY A 88 14.77 6.12 -4.60
N HIS A 89 13.77 5.31 -4.96
CA HIS A 89 13.16 5.28 -6.30
C HIS A 89 11.64 5.16 -6.20
N GLY A 90 10.93 5.33 -7.32
CA GLY A 90 9.47 5.21 -7.33
C GLY A 90 9.01 3.80 -6.98
N TRP A 91 7.81 3.63 -6.42
CA TRP A 91 7.18 2.31 -6.29
C TRP A 91 5.65 2.41 -6.20
N PRO A 92 4.90 1.45 -6.78
CA PRO A 92 5.37 0.40 -7.67
C PRO A 92 5.65 0.91 -9.07
N GLU A 93 6.79 0.49 -9.62
CA GLU A 93 7.20 0.86 -10.97
C GLU A 93 6.77 -0.20 -11.97
N ARG A 94 6.42 0.24 -13.17
CA ARG A 94 6.22 -0.61 -14.32
C ARG A 94 7.45 -0.52 -15.21
N ALA A 95 8.04 -1.67 -15.52
CA ALA A 95 9.13 -1.79 -16.50
C ALA A 95 8.69 -2.66 -17.69
N ASP A 96 9.14 -2.35 -18.90
CA ASP A 96 8.91 -3.21 -20.07
C ASP A 96 9.74 -4.50 -20.04
N ASP A 97 9.63 -5.32 -21.10
CA ASP A 97 10.33 -6.60 -21.21
C ASP A 97 11.87 -6.45 -21.21
N ASP A 98 12.39 -5.28 -21.59
CA ASP A 98 13.81 -4.93 -21.59
C ASP A 98 14.26 -4.31 -20.24
N GLY A 99 13.34 -4.17 -19.29
CA GLY A 99 13.58 -3.58 -17.97
C GLY A 99 13.61 -2.05 -17.96
N ALA A 100 13.17 -1.39 -19.05
CA ALA A 100 13.09 0.06 -19.10
C ALA A 100 11.84 0.56 -18.37
N PHE A 101 12.00 1.61 -17.56
CA PHE A 101 10.90 2.23 -16.82
C PHE A 101 9.86 2.84 -17.78
N VAL A 102 8.60 2.46 -17.58
CA VAL A 102 7.46 2.93 -18.38
C VAL A 102 6.57 3.89 -17.59
N ALA A 103 6.26 3.57 -16.33
CA ALA A 103 5.37 4.38 -15.51
C ALA A 103 5.52 4.10 -14.01
N LEU A 104 5.24 5.10 -13.19
CA LEU A 104 5.00 4.93 -11.76
C LEU A 104 3.51 4.71 -11.55
N LEU A 105 3.16 3.65 -10.82
CA LEU A 105 1.78 3.34 -10.48
C LEU A 105 1.40 4.03 -9.17
N ARG A 106 0.13 4.42 -9.05
CA ARG A 106 -0.45 5.02 -7.84
C ARG A 106 -1.71 4.26 -7.42
N PRO A 107 -2.03 4.21 -6.13
CA PRO A 107 -3.25 3.56 -5.67
C PRO A 107 -4.48 4.32 -6.19
N LYS A 108 -5.50 3.58 -6.60
CA LYS A 108 -6.79 4.12 -7.05
C LYS A 108 -7.94 3.20 -6.68
N GLU A 109 -9.04 3.79 -6.24
CA GLU A 109 -10.28 3.06 -6.01
C GLU A 109 -11.19 3.08 -7.25
N ILE A 110 -11.60 1.91 -7.70
CA ILE A 110 -12.54 1.72 -8.82
C ILE A 110 -13.66 0.79 -8.34
N ALA A 111 -14.89 1.31 -8.28
CA ALA A 111 -16.08 0.58 -7.85
C ALA A 111 -15.91 -0.17 -6.51
N GLY A 112 -15.28 0.48 -5.51
CA GLY A 112 -15.09 -0.08 -4.17
C GLY A 112 -13.88 -1.01 -4.01
N ARG A 113 -13.04 -1.13 -5.04
CA ARG A 113 -11.85 -2.01 -5.06
C ARG A 113 -10.61 -1.20 -5.37
N LEU A 114 -9.48 -1.58 -4.75
CA LEU A 114 -8.22 -0.88 -4.95
C LEU A 114 -7.37 -1.51 -6.05
N PHE A 115 -6.75 -0.64 -6.83
CA PHE A 115 -5.86 -0.97 -7.94
C PHE A 115 -4.62 -0.08 -7.91
N TRP A 116 -3.53 -0.57 -8.47
CA TRP A 116 -2.43 0.22 -8.98
C TRP A 116 -2.79 0.74 -10.38
N GLU A 117 -2.76 2.06 -10.57
CA GLU A 117 -3.02 2.71 -11.86
C GLU A 117 -1.82 3.56 -12.31
N GLY A 118 -1.47 3.48 -13.59
CA GLY A 118 -0.50 4.37 -14.21
C GLY A 118 -0.40 4.15 -15.72
N GLY A 119 -0.48 5.23 -16.51
CA GLY A 119 -0.62 5.14 -17.96
C GLY A 119 -1.90 4.39 -18.35
N GLU A 120 -1.78 3.38 -19.20
CA GLU A 120 -2.90 2.51 -19.62
C GLU A 120 -3.03 1.24 -18.75
N THR A 121 -2.28 1.16 -17.65
CA THR A 121 -2.22 -0.02 -16.79
C THR A 121 -3.09 0.14 -15.57
N THR A 122 -3.81 -0.93 -15.27
CA THR A 122 -4.61 -1.06 -14.05
C THR A 122 -4.44 -2.48 -13.52
N VAL A 123 -3.95 -2.62 -12.29
CA VAL A 123 -3.62 -3.91 -11.68
C VAL A 123 -4.22 -3.98 -10.30
N PRO A 124 -4.95 -5.04 -9.91
CA PRO A 124 -5.39 -5.17 -8.52
C PRO A 124 -4.19 -5.18 -7.55
N ILE A 125 -4.30 -4.48 -6.43
CA ILE A 125 -3.30 -4.59 -5.36
C ILE A 125 -3.24 -6.06 -4.88
N GLY A 126 -2.03 -6.57 -4.66
CA GLY A 126 -1.72 -7.97 -4.37
C GLY A 126 -1.49 -8.85 -5.59
N GLN A 127 -1.57 -8.30 -6.80
CA GLN A 127 -1.37 -9.03 -8.06
C GLN A 127 -0.24 -8.44 -8.92
N LEU A 128 0.61 -7.57 -8.35
CA LEU A 128 1.66 -6.91 -9.12
C LEU A 128 2.63 -7.91 -9.75
N SER A 129 2.97 -8.98 -9.03
CA SER A 129 3.82 -10.07 -9.50
C SER A 129 3.31 -10.81 -10.74
N THR A 130 2.01 -10.73 -11.03
CA THR A 130 1.37 -11.44 -12.14
C THR A 130 1.34 -10.64 -13.44
N VAL A 131 1.68 -9.36 -13.39
CA VAL A 131 1.60 -8.46 -14.54
C VAL A 131 2.93 -8.43 -15.26
N ARG A 132 2.97 -9.10 -16.42
CA ARG A 132 4.01 -8.88 -17.43
C ARG A 132 3.58 -7.73 -18.32
N VAL A 133 4.48 -6.79 -18.55
CA VAL A 133 4.20 -5.60 -19.33
C VAL A 133 4.17 -5.98 -20.79
N ALA A 134 3.01 -5.87 -21.43
CA ALA A 134 2.92 -6.01 -22.87
C ALA A 134 3.84 -4.98 -23.53
N SER A 135 4.82 -5.46 -24.29
CA SER A 135 5.61 -4.65 -25.22
C SER A 135 4.68 -3.72 -26.00
N PRO A 136 5.02 -2.43 -26.19
CA PRO A 136 4.27 -1.60 -27.10
C PRO A 136 4.34 -2.25 -28.49
N SER A 137 3.20 -2.64 -29.04
CA SER A 137 3.11 -3.03 -30.43
C SER A 137 3.66 -1.87 -31.27
N SER A 138 4.82 -2.07 -31.89
CA SER A 138 5.35 -1.10 -32.86
C SER A 138 4.31 -0.89 -33.97
N PRO A 139 4.18 0.35 -34.50
CA PRO A 139 3.07 0.78 -35.35
C PRO A 139 2.95 0.01 -36.68
#